data_AF-A0A819KFB0-F1
#
_entry.id   AF-A0A819KFB0-F1
#
_cell.length_a   1.000
_cell.length_b   1.000
_cell.length_c   1.000
_cell.angle_alpha   90.00
_cell.angle_beta   90.00
_cell.angle_gamma   90.00
#
_symmetry.space_group_name_H-M   'P 1'
#
loop_
_entity.id
_entity.type
_entity.pdbx_description
1 polymer ?
#
loop_
_entity_poly.entity_id
_entity_poly.type
_entity_poly.pdbx_seq_one_letter_code
_entity_poly.pdbx_strand_id
1 'polypeptide(L)' 'MSTYKLYYFTSRGRAEVSRLIFAAASQKYEDIRYEIDEWPSHKAEMPLGQMPVLEFNGTKLPQSKSIARFL' A
#
# COMPACT_ATOMS: atom_id res chain seq x y z
N MET A 1 1.84 2.48 18.97
CA MET A 1 2.06 1.42 17.97
C MET A 1 1.91 2.06 16.61
N SER A 2 2.92 1.95 15.75
CA SER A 2 2.84 2.55 14.41
C SER A 2 1.75 1.85 13.60
N THR A 3 0.89 2.61 12.93
CA THR A 3 -0.18 2.07 12.10
C THR A 3 0.25 2.06 10.64
N TYR A 4 0.35 0.87 10.06
CA TYR A 4 0.65 0.65 8.65
C TYR A 4 -0.60 0.23 7.90
N LYS A 5 -0.90 0.90 6.79
CA LYS A 5 -1.92 0.48 5.83
C LYS A 5 -1.33 0.43 4.43
N LEU A 6 -1.56 -0.63 3.68
CA LEU A 6 -1.09 -0.79 2.32
C LEU A 6 -2.30 -0.83 1.38
N TYR A 7 -2.38 0.15 0.48
CA TYR A 7 -3.43 0.26 -0.52
C TYR A 7 -2.96 -0.31 -1.86
N TYR A 8 -3.66 -1.33 -2.37
CA TYR A 8 -3.43 -1.86 -3.71
C TYR A 8 -4.67 -2.54 -4.30
N PHE A 9 -4.54 -3.08 -5.51
CA PHE A 9 -5.59 -3.91 -6.10
C PHE A 9 -5.68 -5.28 -5.41
N THR A 10 -6.80 -5.99 -5.62
CA THR A 10 -6.98 -7.42 -5.33
C THR A 10 -6.11 -8.31 -6.24
N SER A 11 -4.81 -8.04 -6.26
CA SER A 11 -3.78 -8.78 -6.98
C SER A 11 -2.44 -8.62 -6.26
N ARG A 12 -1.45 -9.44 -6.64
CA ARG A 12 -0.08 -9.32 -6.11
C ARG A 12 0.60 -8.05 -6.63
N GLY A 13 0.85 -8.01 -7.94
CA GLY A 13 1.40 -6.87 -8.67
C GLY A 13 2.59 -6.19 -7.98
N ARG A 14 2.61 -4.86 -8.00
CA ARG A 14 3.70 -4.03 -7.46
C ARG A 14 3.71 -3.91 -5.94
N ALA A 15 2.64 -4.32 -5.24
CA ALA A 15 2.55 -4.26 -3.78
C ALA A 15 3.11 -5.51 -3.10
N GLU A 16 3.25 -6.62 -3.84
CA GLU A 16 3.60 -7.92 -3.25
C GLU A 16 4.95 -7.90 -2.53
N VAL A 17 5.93 -7.17 -3.07
CA VAL A 17 7.23 -6.99 -2.42
C VAL A 17 7.06 -6.42 -1.01
N SER A 18 6.23 -5.39 -0.84
CA SER A 18 5.93 -4.80 0.46
C SER A 18 5.22 -5.77 1.40
N ARG A 19 4.28 -6.58 0.89
CA ARG A 19 3.59 -7.62 1.68
C ARG A 19 4.56 -8.68 2.21
N LEU A 20 5.51 -9.10 1.38
CA LEU A 20 6.56 -10.05 1.75
C LEU A 20 7.52 -9.47 2.80
N ILE A 21 7.88 -8.18 2.70
CA ILE A 21 8.70 -7.49 3.71
C ILE A 21 7.98 -7.49 5.07
N PHE A 22 6.68 -7.13 5.09
CA PHE A 22 5.90 -7.19 6.33
C PHE A 22 5.83 -8.60 6.93
N ALA A 23 5.62 -9.62 6.09
CA ALA A 23 5.60 -11.01 6.54
C ALA A 23 6.96 -11.45 7.10
N ALA A 24 8.06 -11.12 6.43
CA ALA A 24 9.41 -11.43 6.88
C ALA A 24 9.76 -10.77 8.22
N ALA A 25 9.27 -9.54 8.44
CA ALA A 25 9.44 -8.80 9.69
C ALA A 25 8.44 -9.21 10.80
N SER A 26 7.49 -10.11 10.51
CA SER A 26 6.34 -10.40 11.39
C SER A 26 5.57 -9.13 11.83
N GLN A 27 5.57 -8.10 10.98
CA GLN A 27 4.95 -6.81 11.26
C GLN A 27 3.49 -6.83 10.81
N LYS A 28 2.58 -6.49 11.73
CA LYS A 28 1.15 -6.35 11.42
C LYS A 28 0.92 -5.07 10.61
N TYR A 29 0.05 -5.15 9.61
CA TYR A 29 -0.42 -4.04 8.79
C TYR A 29 -1.83 -4.33 8.29
N GLU A 30 -2.55 -3.29 7.87
CA GLU A 30 -3.84 -3.41 7.19
C GLU A 30 -3.61 -3.50 5.68
N ASP A 31 -4.03 -4.60 5.03
CA ASP A 31 -3.92 -4.79 3.57
C ASP A 31 -5.26 -4.40 2.92
N ILE A 32 -5.34 -3.15 2.46
CA ILE A 32 -6.53 -2.57 1.84
C ILE A 32 -6.48 -2.88 0.35
N ARG A 33 -7.46 -3.68 -0.10
CA ARG A 33 -7.56 -4.16 -1.48
C ARG A 33 -8.79 -3.58 -2.14
N TYR A 34 -8.59 -2.97 -3.29
CA TYR A 34 -9.67 -2.48 -4.14
C TYR A 34 -9.82 -3.34 -5.39
N GLU A 35 -11.06 -3.58 -5.79
CA GLU A 35 -11.34 -4.06 -7.14
C GLU A 35 -11.07 -2.98 -8.18
N ILE A 36 -10.81 -3.39 -9.42
CA ILE A 36 -10.53 -2.45 -10.52
C ILE A 36 -11.71 -1.49 -10.73
N ASP A 37 -12.93 -1.95 -10.53
CA ASP A 37 -14.16 -1.16 -10.72
C ASP A 37 -14.35 -0.09 -9.63
N GLU A 38 -13.77 -0.29 -8.44
CA GLU A 38 -13.83 0.66 -7.32
C GLU A 38 -12.74 1.74 -7.42
N TRP A 39 -11.67 1.45 -8.15
CA TRP A 39 -10.50 2.33 -8.27
C TRP A 39 -10.80 3.77 -8.71
N PRO A 40 -11.70 4.05 -9.68
CA PRO A 40 -12.03 5.41 -10.07
C PRO A 40 -12.44 6.30 -8.87
N SER A 41 -13.14 5.74 -7.89
CA SER A 41 -13.60 6.45 -6.68
C SER A 41 -12.45 6.79 -5.72
N HIS A 42 -11.44 5.94 -5.63
CA HIS A 42 -10.31 6.10 -4.71
C HIS A 42 -9.10 6.80 -5.32
N LYS A 43 -9.07 6.98 -6.64
CA LYS A 43 -7.92 7.56 -7.35
C LYS A 43 -7.52 8.94 -6.86
N ALA A 44 -8.49 9.80 -6.57
CA ALA A 44 -8.25 11.16 -6.07
C ALA A 44 -7.64 11.20 -4.67
N GLU A 45 -7.82 10.13 -3.88
CA GLU A 45 -7.27 10.02 -2.53
C GLU A 45 -5.78 9.64 -2.51
N MET A 46 -5.25 9.17 -3.64
CA MET A 46 -3.85 8.72 -3.76
C MET A 46 -2.96 9.88 -4.20
N PRO A 47 -1.79 10.13 -3.55
CA PRO A 47 -0.98 11.33 -3.80
C PRO A 47 -0.59 11.57 -5.26
N LEU A 48 -0.39 10.49 -6.03
CA LEU A 48 -0.02 10.53 -7.44
C LEU A 48 -1.08 9.89 -8.36
N GLY A 49 -2.30 9.70 -7.87
CA GLY A 49 -3.37 9.04 -8.63
C GLY A 49 -3.00 7.63 -9.10
N GLN A 50 -2.16 6.92 -8.33
CA GLN A 50 -1.61 5.60 -8.63
C GLN A 50 -1.46 4.78 -7.34
N MET A 51 -1.45 3.46 -7.49
CA MET A 51 -1.15 2.50 -6.42
C MET A 51 0.06 1.62 -6.81
N PRO A 52 0.84 1.08 -5.86
CA PRO A 52 0.58 1.06 -4.42
C PRO A 52 0.90 2.36 -3.68
N VAL A 53 0.23 2.53 -2.53
CA VAL A 53 0.48 3.57 -1.54
C VAL A 53 0.55 2.93 -0.15
N LEU A 54 1.56 3.29 0.62
CA LEU A 54 1.65 2.94 2.04
C LEU A 54 1.20 4.15 2.86
N GLU A 55 0.34 3.95 3.85
CA GLU A 55 0.08 4.94 4.90
C GLU A 55 0.81 4.52 6.17
N PHE A 56 1.65 5.43 6.68
CA PHE A 56 2.39 5.26 7.92
C PHE A 56 2.03 6.41 8.85
N ASN A 57 1.35 6.11 9.96
CA ASN A 57 0.91 7.11 10.94
C ASN A 57 0.15 8.28 10.29
N GLY A 58 -0.74 7.99 9.32
CA GLY A 58 -1.53 8.99 8.58
C GLY A 58 -0.81 9.66 7.41
N THR A 59 0.49 9.43 7.21
CA THR A 59 1.23 9.96 6.05
C THR A 59 1.24 8.97 4.90
N LYS A 60 0.80 9.39 3.71
CA LYS A 60 0.77 8.55 2.50
C LYS A 60 2.09 8.64 1.72
N LEU A 61 2.75 7.49 1.52
CA LEU A 61 3.96 7.28 0.73
C LEU A 61 3.63 6.50 -0.56
N PRO A 62 3.70 7.13 -1.74
CA PRO A 62 3.47 6.44 -3.01
C PRO A 62 4.73 5.71 -3.53
N GLN A 63 4.57 4.99 -4.64
CA GLN A 63 5.61 4.28 -5.41
C GLN A 63 6.17 3.02 -4.75
N SER A 64 5.91 1.87 -5.39
CA SER A 64 6.32 0.52 -4.93
C SER A 64 7.77 0.41 -4.44
N LYS A 65 8.76 0.90 -5.20
CA LYS A 65 10.18 0.82 -4.83
C LYS A 65 10.53 1.73 -3.64
N SER A 66 9.87 2.87 -3.51
CA SER A 66 10.08 3.78 -2.38
C SER A 66 9.49 3.17 -1.10
N ILE A 67 8.29 2.60 -1.20
CA ILE A 67 7.64 1.84 -0.11
C ILE A 67 8.55 0.69 0.34
N ALA A 68 9.01 -0.16 -0.58
CA ALA A 68 9.84 -1.31 -0.25
C ALA A 68 11.22 -0.96 0.33
N ARG A 69 11.73 0.25 0.10
CA ARG A 69 12.97 0.74 0.75
C ARG A 69 12.72 1.30 2.15
N PHE A 70 11.53 1.87 2.37
CA PHE A 70 11.13 2.46 3.63
C PHE A 70 10.75 1.39 4.68
N LEU A 71 10.08 0.33 4.23
CA LEU A 71 9.76 -0.86 5.03
C LEU A 71 11.01 -1.68 5.33
#